data_AF-A0AA38WX51-F1
#
_entry.id   AF-A0AA38WX51-F1
#
_cell.length_a   1.000
_cell.length_b   1.000
_cell.length_c   1.000
_cell.angle_alpha   90.00
_cell.angle_beta   90.00
_cell.angle_gamma   90.00
#
_symmetry.space_group_name_H-M   'P 1'
#
loop_
_entity.id
_entity.type
_entity.pdbx_description
1 polymer ?
#
loop_
_entity_poly.entity_id
_entity_poly.type
_entity_poly.pdbx_seq_one_letter_code
_entity_poly.pdbx_strand_id
1 'polypeptide(L)'
;MTRARQTISLALLVTSAYLLLALPLLTEDSPIPSLLPTKLQVEVVPVLPVWAIITLGAYLLGRLGLGIVRFNDTEAAYKELTTQLDAARKNLGKRKVQWN
;
A
#
# COMPACT_ATOMS: atom_id res chain seq x y z
N MET A 1 19.12 -3.24 -0.56
CA MET A 1 19.10 -1.77 -0.35
C MET A 1 17.66 -1.30 -0.26
N THR A 2 17.41 -0.37 0.66
CA THR A 2 16.18 -0.21 1.45
C THR A 2 14.92 0.05 0.60
N ARG A 3 13.89 -0.80 0.75
CA ARG A 3 12.58 -0.64 0.07
C ARG A 3 12.01 0.78 0.21
N ALA A 4 12.25 1.42 1.36
CA ALA A 4 11.90 2.82 1.61
C ALA A 4 12.59 3.81 0.66
N ARG A 5 13.86 3.60 0.31
CA ARG A 5 14.57 4.46 -0.64
C ARG A 5 14.01 4.32 -2.05
N GLN A 6 13.58 3.11 -2.44
CA GLN A 6 12.92 2.86 -3.73
C GLN A 6 11.55 3.54 -3.81
N THR A 7 10.76 3.50 -2.74
CA THR A 7 9.46 4.19 -2.70
C THR A 7 9.63 5.70 -2.73
N ILE A 8 10.63 6.25 -2.04
CA ILE A 8 10.92 7.68 -2.05
C ILE A 8 11.41 8.13 -3.43
N SER A 9 12.31 7.37 -4.08
CA SER A 9 12.77 7.72 -5.43
C SER A 9 11.65 7.66 -6.46
N LEU A 10 10.75 6.68 -6.35
CA LEU A 10 9.57 6.57 -7.21
C LEU A 10 8.61 7.75 -6.98
N ALA A 11 8.31 8.06 -5.71
CA ALA A 11 7.46 9.18 -5.36
C ALA A 11 8.04 10.49 -5.92
N LEU A 12 9.34 10.71 -5.76
CA LEU A 12 10.03 11.90 -6.27
C LEU A 12 9.97 12.00 -7.80
N LEU A 13 10.13 10.87 -8.50
CA LEU A 13 9.99 10.82 -9.96
C LEU A 13 8.56 11.17 -10.39
N VAL A 14 7.54 10.57 -9.75
CA VAL A 14 6.13 10.84 -10.05
C VAL A 14 5.77 12.30 -9.76
N THR A 15 6.24 12.87 -8.65
CA THR A 15 6.01 14.29 -8.33
C THR A 15 6.72 15.21 -9.30
N SER A 16 7.94 14.87 -9.73
CA SER A 16 8.68 15.65 -10.73
C SER A 16 7.96 15.64 -12.08
N ALA A 17 7.47 14.47 -12.51
CA ALA A 17 6.68 14.32 -13.73
C ALA A 17 5.35 15.10 -13.67
N TYR A 18 4.67 15.09 -12.53
CA TYR A 18 3.44 15.87 -12.33
C TYR A 18 3.70 17.39 -12.39
N LEU A 19 4.77 17.87 -11.77
CA LEU A 19 5.15 19.28 -11.83
C LEU A 19 5.44 19.73 -13.27
N LEU A 20 6.12 18.91 -14.07
CA LEU A 20 6.35 19.17 -15.50
C LEU A 20 5.05 19.32 -16.30
N LEU A 21 4.00 18.57 -15.91
CA LEU A 21 2.68 18.67 -16.55
C LEU A 21 1.85 19.86 -16.03
N ALA A 22 2.08 20.29 -14.79
CA ALA A 22 1.35 21.40 -14.15
C ALA A 22 1.97 22.79 -14.44
N LEU A 23 3.28 22.86 -14.69
CA LEU A 23 4.01 24.11 -14.98
C LEU A 23 3.45 24.90 -16.19
N PRO A 24 3.09 24.27 -17.33
CA PRO A 24 2.45 24.96 -18.45
C PRO A 24 1.10 25.59 -18.10
N LEU A 25 0.45 25.16 -17.01
CA LEU A 25 -0.85 25.68 -16.56
C LEU A 25 -0.71 26.94 -15.69
N LEU A 26 0.48 27.20 -15.15
CA LEU A 26 0.74 28.24 -14.14
C LEU A 26 1.49 29.46 -14.70
N THR A 27 2.08 29.37 -15.89
CA THR A 27 2.94 30.43 -16.43
C THR A 27 2.72 30.56 -17.93
N GLU A 28 2.06 31.63 -18.35
CA GLU A 28 1.80 31.98 -19.77
C GLU A 28 3.11 32.07 -20.60
N ASP A 29 4.25 32.35 -19.95
CA ASP A 29 5.60 32.43 -20.54
C ASP A 29 6.44 31.15 -20.32
N SER A 30 5.82 29.98 -20.15
CA SER A 30 6.54 28.73 -19.90
C SER A 30 7.37 28.28 -21.12
N PRO A 31 8.67 27.99 -20.96
CA PRO A 31 9.54 27.48 -22.04
C PRO A 31 9.28 26.01 -22.41
N ILE A 32 8.31 25.35 -21.79
CA ILE A 32 8.01 23.93 -21.99
C ILE A 32 6.76 23.83 -22.88
N PRO A 33 6.86 23.31 -24.11
CA PRO A 33 5.71 23.16 -25.00
C PRO A 33 4.68 22.23 -24.34
N SER A 34 3.40 22.53 -24.56
CA SER A 34 2.30 21.69 -24.12
C SER A 34 2.40 20.29 -24.77
N LEU A 35 2.95 19.29 -24.06
CA LEU A 35 3.08 17.92 -24.58
C LEU A 35 1.72 17.23 -24.84
N LEU A 36 0.68 17.70 -24.15
CA LEU A 36 -0.68 17.17 -24.24
C LEU A 36 -1.63 18.16 -24.96
N PRO A 37 -2.71 17.67 -25.59
CA PRO A 37 -3.78 18.52 -26.11
C PRO A 37 -4.32 19.50 -25.05
N THR A 38 -4.60 20.74 -25.45
CA THR A 38 -5.05 21.84 -24.57
C THR A 38 -6.25 21.45 -23.69
N LYS A 39 -7.19 20.67 -24.24
CA LYS A 39 -8.35 20.16 -23.49
C LYS A 39 -7.93 19.28 -22.30
N LEU A 40 -7.02 18.34 -22.53
CA LEU A 40 -6.56 17.42 -21.48
C LEU A 40 -5.72 18.14 -20.42
N GLN A 41 -4.95 19.16 -20.80
CA GLN A 41 -4.16 19.92 -19.84
C GLN A 41 -5.02 20.72 -18.87
N VAL A 42 -6.05 21.38 -19.37
CA VAL A 42 -6.92 22.22 -18.55
C VAL A 42 -7.90 21.40 -17.72
N GLU A 43 -8.42 20.30 -18.27
CA GLU A 43 -9.48 19.53 -17.61
C GLU A 43 -8.96 18.38 -16.75
N VAL A 44 -7.88 17.69 -17.16
CA VAL A 44 -7.44 16.45 -16.51
C VAL A 44 -6.30 16.66 -15.53
N VAL A 45 -5.28 17.43 -15.90
CA VAL A 45 -4.09 17.66 -15.07
C VAL A 45 -4.43 18.20 -13.67
N PRO A 46 -5.29 19.22 -13.48
CA PRO A 46 -5.59 19.73 -12.15
C PRO A 46 -6.39 18.74 -11.27
N VAL A 47 -7.11 17.78 -11.88
CA VAL A 47 -7.95 16.81 -11.15
C VAL A 47 -7.16 15.55 -10.76
N LEU A 48 -6.04 15.26 -11.43
CA LEU A 48 -5.19 14.08 -11.17
C LEU A 48 -4.79 13.89 -9.69
N PRO A 49 -4.39 14.92 -8.91
CA PRO A 49 -4.02 14.74 -7.51
C PRO A 49 -5.18 14.25 -6.65
N VAL A 50 -6.39 14.78 -6.87
CA VAL A 50 -7.59 14.38 -6.13
C VAL A 50 -7.98 12.95 -6.51
N TRP A 51 -7.88 12.62 -7.80
CA TRP A 51 -8.15 11.27 -8.29
C TRP A 51 -7.14 10.24 -7.73
N ALA A 52 -5.88 10.61 -7.58
CA ALA A 52 -4.86 9.78 -6.94
C ALA A 52 -5.19 9.49 -5.46
N ILE A 53 -5.72 10.47 -4.73
CA ILE A 53 -6.17 10.27 -3.34
C ILE A 53 -7.38 9.32 -3.28
N ILE A 54 -8.36 9.50 -4.17
CA ILE A 54 -9.56 8.65 -4.22
C ILE A 54 -9.18 7.20 -4.52
N THR A 55 -8.34 6.97 -5.53
CA THR A 55 -7.89 5.62 -5.91
C THR A 55 -7.06 4.97 -4.82
N LEU A 56 -6.18 5.73 -4.15
CA LEU A 56 -5.43 5.25 -2.98
C LEU A 56 -6.37 4.90 -1.82
N GLY A 57 -7.38 5.72 -1.55
CA GLY A 57 -8.41 5.45 -0.55
C GLY A 57 -9.18 4.16 -0.85
N ALA A 58 -9.64 3.99 -2.09
CA ALA A 58 -10.32 2.77 -2.53
C ALA A 58 -9.41 1.53 -2.43
N TYR A 59 -8.14 1.66 -2.80
CA TYR A 59 -7.15 0.59 -2.67
C TYR A 59 -6.91 0.20 -1.21
N LEU A 60 -6.75 1.17 -0.30
CA LEU A 60 -6.59 0.90 1.12
C LEU A 60 -7.84 0.22 1.71
N LEU A 61 -9.04 0.69 1.33
CA LEU A 61 -10.30 0.11 1.77
C LEU A 61 -10.47 -1.33 1.26
N GLY A 62 -10.15 -1.58 -0.01
CA GLY A 62 -10.17 -2.91 -0.61
C GLY A 62 -9.16 -3.84 0.05
N ARG A 63 -7.94 -3.36 0.32
CA ARG A 63 -6.92 -4.14 1.04
C ARG A 63 -7.34 -4.47 2.46
N LEU A 64 -7.99 -3.53 3.16
CA LEU A 64 -8.55 -3.76 4.50
C LEU A 64 -9.68 -4.79 4.43
N GLY A 65 -10.60 -4.66 3.49
CA GLY A 65 -11.70 -5.61 3.27
C GLY A 65 -11.21 -7.03 2.98
N LEU A 66 -10.19 -7.17 2.12
CA LEU A 66 -9.52 -8.45 1.87
C LEU A 66 -8.82 -8.99 3.11
N GLY A 67 -8.26 -8.10 3.95
CA GLY A 67 -7.72 -8.45 5.26
C GLY A 67 -8.79 -9.06 6.15
N ILE A 68 -9.95 -8.38 6.29
CA ILE A 68 -11.12 -8.83 7.07
C ILE A 68 -11.58 -10.21 6.61
N VAL A 69 -11.73 -10.43 5.30
CA VAL A 69 -12.13 -11.74 4.74
C VAL A 69 -11.11 -12.84 5.06
N ARG A 70 -9.81 -12.52 5.08
CA ARG A 70 -8.74 -13.48 5.39
C ARG A 70 -8.52 -13.74 6.88
N PHE A 71 -9.12 -12.99 7.80
CA PHE A 71 -8.98 -13.26 9.24
C PHE A 71 -9.49 -14.65 9.66
N ASN A 72 -10.30 -15.33 8.84
CA ASN A 72 -10.72 -16.72 9.09
C ASN A 72 -9.52 -17.70 9.24
N ASP A 73 -8.36 -17.42 8.63
CA ASP A 73 -7.15 -18.26 8.77
C ASP A 73 -6.52 -18.19 10.17
N THR A 74 -6.85 -17.18 10.99
CA THR A 74 -6.32 -17.07 12.35
C THR A 74 -6.95 -18.07 13.32
N GLU A 75 -8.21 -18.45 13.12
CA GLU A 75 -8.85 -19.49 13.93
C GLU A 75 -8.25 -20.86 13.64
N ALA A 76 -7.94 -21.15 12.37
CA ALA A 76 -7.28 -22.39 11.97
C ALA A 76 -5.87 -22.50 12.58
N ALA A 77 -5.06 -21.45 12.45
CA ALA A 77 -3.72 -21.39 13.05
C ALA A 77 -3.76 -21.49 14.59
N TYR A 78 -4.76 -20.88 15.24
CA TYR A 78 -4.95 -20.97 16.68
C TYR A 78 -5.29 -22.40 17.14
N LYS A 79 -6.19 -23.09 16.41
CA LYS A 79 -6.53 -24.50 16.68
C LYS A 79 -5.35 -25.44 16.46
N GLU A 80 -4.54 -25.19 15.44
CA GLU A 80 -3.34 -25.99 15.18
C GLU A 80 -2.31 -25.80 16.30
N LEU A 81 -2.01 -24.56 16.68
CA LEU A 81 -1.05 -24.25 17.74
C LEU A 81 -1.49 -24.81 19.10
N THR A 82 -2.78 -24.72 19.44
CA THR A 82 -3.31 -25.30 20.70
C THR A 82 -3.19 -26.82 20.70
N THR A 83 -3.46 -27.48 19.57
CA THR A 83 -3.27 -28.94 19.42
C THR A 83 -1.81 -29.34 19.60
N GLN A 84 -0.87 -28.58 19.00
CA GLN A 84 0.57 -28.80 19.18
C GLN A 84 1.01 -28.57 20.63
N LEU A 85 0.44 -27.56 21.31
CA LEU A 85 0.71 -27.27 22.71
C LEU A 85 0.30 -28.43 23.63
N ASP A 86 -0.87 -29.01 23.40
CA ASP A 86 -1.36 -30.17 24.17
C ASP A 86 -0.50 -31.42 23.95
N ALA A 87 -0.06 -31.66 22.71
CA ALA A 87 0.88 -32.73 22.41
C ALA A 87 2.24 -32.51 23.09
N ALA A 88 2.75 -31.28 23.08
CA ALA A 88 3.99 -30.91 23.77
C ALA A 88 3.87 -31.09 25.29
N ARG A 89 2.77 -30.62 25.90
CA ARG A 89 2.48 -30.79 27.34
C ARG A 89 2.43 -32.27 27.74
N LYS A 90 1.75 -33.11 26.97
CA LYS A 90 1.71 -34.57 27.21
C LYS A 90 3.11 -35.20 27.14
N ASN A 91 3.93 -34.77 26.18
CA ASN A 91 5.31 -35.26 26.06
C ASN A 91 6.21 -34.81 27.21
N LEU A 92 6.06 -33.56 27.69
CA LEU A 92 6.79 -33.07 28.86
C LEU A 92 6.37 -33.79 30.15
N GLY A 93 5.07 -34.06 30.32
CA GLY A 93 4.55 -34.87 31.43
C GLY A 93 5.11 -36.29 31.44
N LYS A 94 5.23 -36.95 30.28
CA LYS A 94 5.90 -38.25 30.15
C LYS A 94 7.38 -38.19 30.55
N ARG A 95 8.05 -37.07 30.32
CA ARG A 95 9.45 -36.84 30.69
C ARG A 95 9.62 -36.34 32.13
N LYS A 96 8.54 -36.21 32.91
CA LYS A 96 8.52 -35.68 34.29
C LYS A 96 9.14 -34.27 34.42
N VAL A 97 9.09 -33.47 33.36
CA VAL A 97 9.57 -32.09 33.37
C VAL A 97 8.41 -31.18 33.78
N GLN A 98 8.60 -30.42 34.86
CA GLN A 98 7.63 -29.43 35.34
C GLN A 98 7.56 -28.25 34.35
N TRP A 99 6.37 -27.92 33.87
CA TRP A 99 6.11 -26.77 33.00
C TRP A 99 5.19 -25.81 33.78
N ASN A 100 5.80 -24.82 34.43
CA ASN A 100 5.11 -23.68 35.07
C ASN A 100 4.97 -22.54 34.06
#